data_AF-A0A359H1N7-F1
#
_entry.id   AF-A0A359H1N7-F1
#
_cell.length_a   1.000
_cell.length_b   1.000
_cell.length_c   1.000
_cell.angle_alpha   90.00
_cell.angle_beta   90.00
_cell.angle_gamma   90.00
#
_symmetry.space_group_name_H-M   'P 1'
#
loop_
_entity.id
_entity.type
_entity.pdbx_description
1 polymer ?
#
loop_
_entity_poly.entity_id
_entity_poly.type
_entity_poly.pdbx_seq_one_letter_code
_entity_poly.pdbx_strand_id
1 'polypeptide(L)' 'MQVLHSYNPEGAQQLIDEMNKLFKCQWLPTGLLSLVLGAHVGKSMVGVAFAPEDAFAGLPQ' A
#
# COMPACT_ATOMS: atom_id res chain seq x y z
N MET A 1 2.38 -3.63 6.19
CA MET A 1 1.45 -3.33 5.07
C MET A 1 1.88 -2.04 4.41
N GLN A 2 1.67 -1.91 3.10
CA GLN A 2 1.97 -0.69 2.35
C GLN A 2 0.88 -0.43 1.32
N VAL A 3 0.42 0.82 1.20
CA VAL A 3 -0.52 1.25 0.15
C VAL A 3 0.19 2.07 -0.91
N LEU A 4 -0.05 1.73 -2.18
CA LEU A 4 0.34 2.54 -3.32
C LEU A 4 -0.89 3.00 -4.11
N HIS A 5 -0.80 4.16 -4.75
CA HIS A 5 -1.90 4.72 -5.52
C HIS A 5 -1.45 5.36 -6.83
N SER A 6 -2.35 5.39 -7.81
CA SER A 6 -2.17 6.11 -9.07
C SER A 6 -2.75 7.52 -8.92
N TYR A 7 -2.06 8.42 -8.20
CA TYR A 7 -2.53 9.79 -7.92
C TYR A 7 -3.88 9.91 -7.17
N ASN A 8 -4.25 8.89 -6.39
CA ASN A 8 -5.45 8.88 -5.54
C ASN A 8 -5.09 8.76 -4.03
N PRO A 9 -4.56 9.83 -3.39
CA PRO A 9 -4.16 9.78 -1.97
C PRO A 9 -5.36 9.65 -1.02
N GLU A 10 -6.51 10.19 -1.39
CA GLU A 10 -7.74 10.09 -0.60
C GLU A 10 -8.22 8.63 -0.53
N GLY A 11 -8.29 7.95 -1.68
CA GLY A 11 -8.65 6.52 -1.72
C GLY A 11 -7.61 5.64 -1.01
N ALA A 12 -6.34 6.03 -1.02
CA ALA A 12 -5.29 5.32 -0.26
C ALA A 12 -5.55 5.40 1.24
N GLN A 13 -5.93 6.58 1.75
CA GLN A 13 -6.28 6.75 3.17
C GLN A 13 -7.55 5.97 3.52
N GLN A 14 -8.59 6.02 2.67
CA GLN A 14 -9.80 5.24 2.88
C GLN A 14 -9.50 3.73 2.98
N LEU A 15 -8.63 3.20 2.11
CA LEU A 15 -8.20 1.80 2.18
C LEU A 15 -7.46 1.50 3.49
N ILE A 16 -6.56 2.37 3.94
CA ILE A 16 -5.85 2.21 5.23
C ILE A 16 -6.85 2.15 6.39
N ASP A 17 -7.84 3.05 6.40
CA ASP A 17 -8.83 3.14 7.47
C ASP A 17 -9.71 1.87 7.53
N GLU A 18 -10.14 1.34 6.37
CA GLU A 18 -10.89 0.07 6.33
C GLU A 18 -10.03 -1.12 6.79
N MET A 19 -8.75 -1.17 6.37
CA MET A 19 -7.85 -2.24 6.77
C MET A 19 -7.55 -2.22 8.28
N ASN A 20 -7.45 -1.04 8.90
CA ASN A 20 -7.24 -0.88 10.33
C ASN A 20 -8.39 -1.42 11.20
N LYS A 21 -9.61 -1.52 10.64
CA LYS A 21 -10.75 -2.15 11.34
C LYS A 21 -10.61 -3.67 11.45
N LEU A 22 -9.87 -4.27 10.51
CA LEU A 22 -9.78 -5.72 10.34
C LEU A 22 -8.43 -6.28 10.80
N PHE A 23 -7.35 -5.51 10.68
CA PHE A 23 -5.99 -5.99 10.90
C PHE A 23 -5.19 -5.00 11.75
N LYS A 24 -4.34 -5.56 12.64
CA LYS A 24 -3.31 -4.80 13.34
C LYS A 24 -1.97 -5.10 12.67
N CYS A 25 -1.45 -4.15 11.90
CA CYS A 25 -0.19 -4.31 11.18
C CYS A 25 0.64 -3.03 11.25
N GLN A 26 1.96 -3.17 11.12
CA GLN A 26 2.84 -2.03 10.88
C GLN A 26 2.60 -1.47 9.48
N TRP A 27 2.42 -0.15 9.39
CA TRP A 27 2.28 0.56 8.13
C TRP A 27 3.63 1.11 7.66
N LEU A 28 3.95 0.84 6.40
CA LEU A 28 5.01 1.53 5.67
C LEU A 28 4.45 2.77 4.98
N PRO A 29 5.30 3.76 4.62
CA PRO A 29 4.86 4.96 3.93
C PRO A 29 4.07 4.65 2.65
N THR A 30 3.03 5.43 2.40
CA THR A 30 2.30 5.38 1.15
C THR A 30 3.17 5.90 0.00
N GLY A 31 2.87 5.47 -1.23
CA GLY A 31 3.65 5.86 -2.40
C GLY A 31 2.85 5.89 -3.70
N LEU A 32 3.48 6.45 -4.73
CA LEU A 32 2.94 6.45 -6.08
C LEU A 32 3.22 5.10 -6.76
N LEU A 33 2.22 4.58 -7.46
CA LEU A 33 2.45 3.51 -8.42
C LEU A 33 3.38 3.99 -9.54
N SER A 34 4.23 3.09 -10.03
CA SER A 34 5.10 3.40 -11.16
C SER A 34 4.26 3.79 -12.39
N LEU A 35 4.82 4.62 -13.26
CA LEU A 35 4.13 5.11 -14.47
C LEU A 35 3.59 3.97 -15.33
N VAL A 36 4.40 2.93 -15.54
CA VAL A 36 4.00 1.77 -16.35
C VAL A 36 2.82 1.05 -15.71
N LEU A 37 2.87 0.78 -14.41
CA LEU A 37 1.78 0.08 -13.74
C LEU A 37 0.51 0.94 -13.72
N GLY A 38 0.64 2.22 -13.38
CA GLY A 38 -0.46 3.19 -13.35
C GLY A 38 -1.20 3.34 -14.68
N ALA A 39 -0.48 3.26 -15.81
CA ALA A 39 -1.08 3.37 -17.14
C ALA A 39 -2.04 2.22 -17.50
N HIS A 40 -1.84 1.02 -16.92
CA HIS A 40 -2.67 -0.15 -17.22
C HIS A 40 -3.88 -0.27 -16.28
N VAL A 41 -3.74 0.15 -15.02
CA VAL A 41 -4.78 0.01 -13.99
C VAL A 41 -5.70 1.23 -13.88
N GLY A 42 -5.33 2.34 -14.51
CA GLY A 42 -6.08 3.59 -14.49
C GLY A 42 -5.74 4.51 -13.32
N LYS A 43 -6.17 5.78 -13.45
CA LYS A 43 -5.84 6.91 -12.57
C LYS A 43 -6.55 6.92 -11.21
N SER A 44 -7.45 5.98 -10.94
CA SER A 44 -8.14 5.88 -9.65
C SER A 44 -7.64 4.73 -8.79
N MET A 45 -6.73 3.90 -9.32
CA MET A 45 -6.27 2.69 -8.67
C MET A 45 -5.59 2.99 -7.33
N VAL A 46 -5.95 2.20 -6.33
CA VAL A 46 -5.32 2.11 -5.01
C VAL A 46 -5.11 0.63 -4.70
N GLY A 47 -3.98 0.26 -4.11
CA GLY A 47 -3.68 -1.14 -3.80
C GLY A 47 -2.84 -1.27 -2.55
N VAL A 48 -3.05 -2.36 -1.80
CA VAL A 48 -2.31 -2.70 -0.60
C VAL A 48 -1.49 -3.97 -0.81
N ALA A 49 -0.25 -3.96 -0.34
CA ALA A 49 0.60 -5.14 -0.22
C ALA A 49 0.93 -5.42 1.25
N PHE A 50 1.05 -6.71 1.59
CA PHE A 50 1.44 -7.14 2.93
C PHE A 50 2.36 -8.34 2.85
N ALA A 51 3.15 -8.51 3.90
CA ALA A 51 4.00 -9.67 4.11
C ALA A 51 4.18 -9.87 5.64
N PRO A 52 4.40 -11.12 6.10
CA PRO A 52 4.80 -11.39 7.47
C PRO A 52 6.11 -10.68 7.83
N GLU A 53 6.22 -10.17 9.06
CA GLU A 53 7.41 -9.43 9.51
C GLU A 53 8.64 -10.34 9.63
N ASP A 54 8.43 -11.60 10.04
CA ASP A 54 9.47 -12.62 10.14
C ASP A 54 10.11 -12.99 8.78
N ALA A 55 9.40 -12.78 7.67
CA ALA A 55 9.96 -12.93 6.33
C ALA A 55 11.09 -11.92 6.04
N PHE A 56 11.18 -10.83 6.80
CA PHE A 56 12.25 -9.83 6.71
C PHE A 56 13.36 -10.01 7.75
N ALA A 57 13.27 -11.04 8.60
CA ALA A 57 14.27 -11.28 9.62
C ALA A 57 15.68 -11.46 8.99
N GLY A 58 16.64 -10.64 9.43
CA GLY A 58 18.02 -10.68 8.96
C GLY A 58 18.32 -9.79 7.74
N LEU A 59 17.33 -9.07 7.21
CA LEU A 59 17.56 -8.02 6.21
C LEU A 59 17.90 -6.67 6.88
N PRO A 60 18.71 -5.80 6.24
CA PRO A 60 18.89 -4.43 6.70
C PRO A 60 17.56 -3.66 6.71
N GLN A 61 17.38 -2.78 7.69
CA GLN A 61 16.22 -1.87 7.80
C GLN A 61 16.40 -0.59 6.99
#